data_AF-A0A4Q6C1Q5-F1
#
_entry.id   AF-A0A4Q6C1Q5-F1
#
_cell.length_a   1.000
_cell.length_b   1.000
_cell.length_c   1.000
_cell.angle_alpha   90.00
_cell.angle_beta   90.00
_cell.angle_gamma   90.00
#
_symmetry.space_group_name_H-M   'P 1'
#
loop_
_entity.id
_entity.type
_entity.pdbx_description
1 polymer ?
#
loop_
_entity_poly.entity_id
_entity_poly.type
_entity_poly.pdbx_seq_one_letter_code
_entity_poly.pdbx_strand_id
1 'polypeptide(L)' 'MVEPLVMLINVKYIVAALVFSIIGIVMLAVSFIVFDKLTPGNLWKEIVEEQNVALAITTAAMMLGIAQIIASALHS' A
#
# COMPACT_ATOMS: atom_id res chain seq x y z
N MET A 1 -39.13 -0.19 -7.03
CA MET A 1 -38.45 -0.23 -5.70
C MET A 1 -36.94 -0.51 -5.81
N VAL A 2 -36.36 -0.66 -7.01
CA VAL A 2 -34.91 -0.85 -7.21
C VAL A 2 -34.20 0.46 -7.63
N GLU A 3 -34.96 1.44 -8.13
CA GLU A 3 -34.51 2.82 -8.41
C GLU A 3 -33.66 3.48 -7.30
N PRO A 4 -34.00 3.39 -5.99
CA PRO A 4 -33.23 4.10 -4.96
C PRO A 4 -31.84 3.50 -4.72
N LEU A 5 -31.61 2.21 -5.01
CA LEU A 5 -30.33 1.54 -4.78
C LEU A 5 -29.28 1.93 -5.85
N VAL A 6 -29.72 2.08 -7.10
CA VAL A 6 -28.86 2.48 -8.23
C VAL A 6 -28.45 3.96 -8.11
N MET A 7 -29.26 4.80 -7.43
CA MET A 7 -28.87 6.18 -7.08
C MET A 7 -27.75 6.23 -6.03
N LEU A 8 -27.68 5.25 -5.10
CA LEU A 8 -26.65 5.18 -4.06
C LEU A 8 -25.30 4.72 -4.63
N ILE A 9 -25.31 3.79 -5.59
CA ILE A 9 -24.11 3.31 -6.28
C ILE A 9 -23.93 4.09 -7.58
N ASN A 10 -23.29 5.26 -7.48
CA ASN A 10 -22.84 5.99 -8.65
C ASN A 10 -21.62 5.28 -9.25
N VAL A 11 -21.68 4.89 -10.53
CA VAL A 11 -20.56 4.28 -11.27
C VAL A 11 -19.27 5.12 -11.11
N LYS A 12 -19.41 6.45 -10.99
CA LYS A 12 -18.28 7.35 -10.72
C LYS A 12 -17.51 6.99 -9.44
N TYR A 13 -18.21 6.61 -8.36
CA TYR A 13 -17.56 6.24 -7.09
C TYR A 13 -16.83 4.89 -7.19
N ILE A 14 -17.41 3.92 -7.92
CA ILE A 14 -16.74 2.63 -8.14
C ILE A 14 -15.46 2.82 -8.95
N VAL A 15 -15.53 3.60 -10.04
CA VAL A 15 -14.37 3.89 -10.88
C VAL A 15 -13.31 4.64 -10.07
N ALA A 16 -13.71 5.63 -9.26
CA ALA A 16 -12.78 6.33 -8.38
C ALA A 16 -12.11 5.38 -7.38
N ALA A 17 -12.86 4.51 -6.71
CA ALA A 17 -12.32 3.55 -5.75
C ALA A 17 -11.31 2.58 -6.40
N LEU A 18 -11.60 2.08 -7.60
CA LEU A 18 -10.68 1.24 -8.37
C LEU A 18 -9.41 2.00 -8.74
N VAL A 19 -9.53 3.22 -9.26
CA VAL A 19 -8.37 4.03 -9.65
C VAL A 19 -7.49 4.33 -8.43
N PHE A 20 -8.07 4.81 -7.33
CA PHE A 20 -7.31 5.17 -6.13
C PHE A 20 -6.69 3.97 -5.42
N SER A 21 -7.36 2.81 -5.41
CA SER A 21 -6.77 1.58 -4.86
C SER A 21 -5.58 1.10 -5.68
N ILE A 22 -5.66 1.13 -7.01
CA ILE A 22 -4.54 0.79 -7.89
C ILE A 22 -3.37 1.76 -7.67
N ILE A 23 -3.64 3.06 -7.61
CA ILE A 23 -2.61 4.08 -7.34
C ILE A 23 -1.92 3.79 -6.00
N GLY A 24 -2.68 3.52 -4.94
CA GLY A 24 -2.13 3.20 -3.62
C GLY A 24 -1.25 1.95 -3.62
N ILE A 25 -1.66 0.89 -4.30
CA ILE A 25 -0.87 -0.35 -4.45
C ILE A 25 0.44 -0.07 -5.19
N VAL A 26 0.39 0.67 -6.30
CA VAL A 26 1.57 1.02 -7.09
C VAL A 26 2.54 1.85 -6.25
N MET A 27 2.04 2.85 -5.52
CA MET A 27 2.88 3.68 -4.65
C MET A 27 3.54 2.84 -3.54
N LEU A 28 2.80 1.95 -2.87
CA LEU A 28 3.36 1.05 -1.86
C LEU A 28 4.47 0.15 -2.44
N ALA A 29 4.24 -0.43 -3.62
CA ALA A 29 5.23 -1.27 -4.30
C ALA A 29 6.50 -0.48 -4.64
N VAL A 30 6.36 0.74 -5.18
CA VAL A 30 7.50 1.62 -5.47
C VAL A 30 8.27 1.96 -4.19
N SER A 31 7.57 2.32 -3.11
CA SER A 31 8.23 2.63 -1.84
C SER A 31 8.98 1.43 -1.27
N PHE A 32 8.44 0.21 -1.39
CA PHE A 32 9.14 -1.01 -0.99
C PHE A 32 10.41 -1.23 -1.82
N ILE A 33 10.36 -1.07 -3.14
CA ILE A 33 11.54 -1.20 -4.01
C ILE A 33 12.61 -0.15 -3.66
N VAL A 34 12.20 1.08 -3.35
CA VAL A 34 13.12 2.13 -2.91
C VAL A 34 13.76 1.74 -1.58
N PHE A 35 12.98 1.24 -0.63
CA PHE A 35 13.49 0.77 0.66
C PHE A 35 14.48 -0.39 0.53
N ASP A 36 14.17 -1.34 -0.35
CA ASP A 36 15.04 -2.48 -0.65
C ASP A 36 16.39 -2.03 -1.20
N LYS A 37 16.40 -1.03 -2.10
CA LYS A 37 17.65 -0.44 -2.59
C LYS A 37 18.41 0.39 -1.55
N LEU A 38 17.70 1.01 -0.60
CA LEU A 38 18.33 1.79 0.46
C LEU A 38 18.95 0.91 1.54
N THR A 39 18.39 -0.28 1.75
CA THR A 39 18.88 -1.22 2.77
C THR A 39 20.05 -2.01 2.19
N PRO A 40 21.29 -1.82 2.70
CA PRO A 40 22.43 -2.58 2.20
C PRO A 40 22.28 -4.06 2.57
N GLY A 41 22.22 -4.93 1.56
CA GLY A 41 22.04 -6.37 1.73
C GLY A 41 20.92 -6.91 0.85
N ASN A 42 20.55 -8.18 1.05
CA ASN A 42 19.39 -8.78 0.41
C ASN A 42 18.30 -8.95 1.48
N LEU A 43 17.26 -8.10 1.44
CA LEU A 43 16.17 -8.15 2.42
C LEU A 43 15.48 -9.51 2.46
N TRP A 44 15.33 -10.16 1.30
CA TRP A 44 14.71 -11.48 1.23
C TRP A 44 15.55 -12.51 1.97
N LYS A 45 16.87 -12.51 1.74
CA LYS A 45 17.81 -13.40 2.45
C LYS A 45 17.75 -13.16 3.96
N GLU A 46 17.84 -11.90 4.39
CA GLU A 46 17.82 -11.53 5.81
C GLU A 46 16.49 -11.91 6.49
N ILE A 47 15.35 -11.60 5.89
CA ILE A 47 14.03 -11.84 6.50
C ILE A 47 13.65 -13.31 6.43
N VAL A 48 13.83 -13.96 5.28
CA VAL A 48 13.29 -15.31 5.01
C VAL A 48 14.28 -16.41 5.36
N GLU A 49 15.55 -16.27 4.97
CA GLU A 49 16.56 -17.31 5.21
C GLU A 49 17.20 -17.16 6.59
N GLU A 50 17.63 -15.95 6.96
CA GLU A 50 18.31 -15.69 8.23
C GLU A 50 17.35 -15.38 9.38
N GLN A 51 16.04 -15.28 9.08
CA GLN A 51 14.99 -15.00 10.06
C GLN A 51 15.27 -13.77 10.92
N ASN A 52 15.81 -12.72 10.32
CA ASN A 52 16.11 -11.46 10.99
C ASN A 52 14.81 -10.72 11.35
N VAL A 53 14.26 -11.05 12.53
CA VAL A 53 13.00 -10.49 13.03
C VAL A 53 13.10 -8.97 13.20
N ALA A 54 14.26 -8.44 13.55
CA ALA A 54 14.46 -7.00 13.68
C ALA A 54 14.22 -6.30 12.34
N LEU A 55 14.84 -6.80 11.27
CA LEU A 55 14.65 -6.26 9.92
C LEU A 55 13.22 -6.44 9.42
N ALA A 56 12.57 -7.57 9.73
CA ALA A 56 11.17 -7.81 9.40
C ALA A 56 10.22 -6.80 10.07
N ILE A 57 10.40 -6.54 11.37
CA ILE A 57 9.59 -5.57 12.12
C ILE A 57 9.82 -4.15 11.58
N THR A 58 11.07 -3.77 11.32
CA THR A 58 11.39 -2.44 10.76
C THR A 58 10.74 -2.25 9.39
N THR A 59 10.83 -3.25 8.52
CA THR A 59 10.20 -3.23 7.20
C THR A 59 8.67 -3.11 7.31
N ALA A 60 8.05 -3.88 8.21
CA ALA A 60 6.61 -3.81 8.43
C ALA A 60 6.16 -2.44 8.97
N ALA A 61 6.87 -1.88 9.95
CA ALA A 61 6.58 -0.55 10.48
C ALA A 61 6.71 0.54 9.41
N MET A 62 7.72 0.44 8.56
CA MET A 62 7.93 1.34 7.43
C MET A 62 6.79 1.26 6.41
N MET A 63 6.36 0.05 6.04
CA MET A 63 5.22 -0.14 5.14
C MET A 63 3.91 0.44 5.71
N LEU A 64 3.66 0.27 7.02
CA LEU A 64 2.51 0.86 7.69
C LEU A 64 2.56 2.40 7.68
N GLY A 65 3.73 2.99 7.93
CA GLY A 65 3.92 4.43 7.86
C GLY A 65 3.64 5.00 6.46
N ILE A 66 4.16 4.37 5.42
CA ILE A 66 3.90 4.78 4.04
C ILE A 66 2.43 4.62 3.67
N ALA A 67 1.80 3.51 4.06
CA ALA A 67 0.38 3.29 3.80
C ALA A 67 -0.48 4.42 4.41
N GLN A 68 -0.15 4.89 5.61
CA GLN A 68 -0.84 6.03 6.25
C GLN A 68 -0.60 7.36 5.52
N ILE A 69 0.63 7.62 5.07
CA ILE A 69 0.94 8.83 4.29
C ILE A 69 0.13 8.82 2.98
N ILE A 70 0.10 7.70 2.27
CA ILE A 70 -0.67 7.55 1.02
C ILE A 70 -2.16 7.71 1.30
N ALA A 71 -2.70 7.06 2.33
CA ALA A 71 -4.11 7.18 2.70
C ALA A 71 -4.49 8.64 2.99
N SER A 72 -3.64 9.36 3.71
CA SER A 72 -3.83 10.78 4.02
C SER A 72 -3.75 11.67 2.78
N ALA A 73 -2.85 11.35 1.84
CA ALA A 73 -2.70 12.09 0.59
C ALA A 73 -3.85 11.85 -0.41
N LEU A 74 -4.45 10.66 -0.40
CA LEU A 74 -5.61 10.34 -1.24
C LEU A 74 -6.92 10.87 -0.68
N HIS A 75 -6.98 11.12 0.64
CA HIS A 75 -8.12 11.73 1.33
C HIS A 75 -7.93 13.26 1.44
N SER A 76 -7.69 13.92 0.31
CA SER A 76 -7.53 15.38 0.18
C SER A 76 -8.63 15.99 -0.67
#